data_AF-A0A380T4H7-F1
#
_entry.id   AF-A0A380T4H7-F1
#
_cell.length_a   1.000
_cell.length_b   1.000
_cell.length_c   1.000
_cell.angle_alpha   90.00
_cell.angle_beta   90.00
_cell.angle_gamma   90.00
#
_symmetry.space_group_name_H-M   'P 1'
#
loop_
_entity.id
_entity.type
_entity.pdbx_description
1 polymer ?
#
loop_
_entity_poly.entity_id
_entity_poly.type
_entity_poly.pdbx_seq_one_letter_code
_entity_poly.pdbx_strand_id
1 'polypeptide(L)' 'MPALYIMIPAALLIVAIAIYIFFWAVDSGQYDDLDGPAHSILFDDQDPQHQAAMDEADGKKPDDGTPPRD' A
#
# COMPACT_ATOMS: atom_id res chain seq x y z
N MET A 1 52.04 -12.02 -7.42
CA MET A 1 50.57 -11.86 -7.55
C MET A 1 49.98 -11.24 -6.28
N PRO A 2 50.11 -9.92 -6.07
CA PRO A 2 49.67 -9.25 -4.84
C PRO A 2 48.17 -8.89 -4.79
N ALA A 3 47.45 -8.98 -5.91
CA ALA A 3 46.05 -8.53 -6.01
C ALA A 3 45.10 -9.25 -5.04
N LEU A 4 45.37 -10.53 -4.74
CA LEU A 4 44.56 -11.31 -3.79
C LEU A 4 44.53 -10.69 -2.38
N TYR A 5 45.61 -10.05 -1.95
CA TYR A 5 45.68 -9.39 -0.63
C TYR A 5 44.74 -8.19 -0.50
N ILE A 6 44.33 -7.59 -1.63
CA ILE A 6 43.39 -6.47 -1.66
C ILE A 6 41.98 -6.98 -1.96
N MET A 7 41.85 -7.92 -2.91
CA MET A 7 40.55 -8.42 -3.34
C MET A 7 39.81 -9.21 -2.27
N ILE A 8 40.50 -10.04 -1.48
CA ILE A 8 39.88 -10.83 -0.41
C ILE A 8 39.24 -9.92 0.66
N PRO A 9 39.96 -8.97 1.29
CA PRO A 9 39.35 -8.09 2.27
C PRO A 9 38.31 -7.15 1.67
N ALA A 10 38.50 -6.67 0.43
CA ALA A 10 37.50 -5.86 -0.26
C ALA A 10 36.19 -6.64 -0.48
N ALA A 11 36.26 -7.90 -0.91
CA ALA A 11 35.08 -8.75 -1.08
C ALA A 11 34.36 -9.01 0.25
N LEU A 12 35.11 -9.30 1.32
CA LEU A 12 34.53 -9.48 2.67
C LEU A 12 33.82 -8.22 3.16
N LEU A 13 34.39 -7.04 2.90
CA LEU A 13 33.81 -5.76 3.27
C LEU A 13 32.51 -5.48 2.50
N ILE A 14 32.49 -5.77 1.20
CA ILE A 14 31.27 -5.65 0.38
C ILE A 14 30.17 -6.59 0.89
N VAL A 15 30.49 -7.85 1.18
CA VAL A 15 29.54 -8.82 1.72
C VAL A 15 29.01 -8.36 3.08
N ALA A 16 29.87 -7.86 3.97
CA ALA A 16 29.46 -7.34 5.27
C ALA A 16 28.49 -6.14 5.14
N ILE A 17 28.76 -5.20 4.22
CA ILE A 17 27.87 -4.07 3.93
C ILE A 17 26.53 -4.56 3.38
N ALA A 18 26.54 -5.51 2.45
CA ALA A 18 25.31 -6.06 1.87
C ALA A 18 24.44 -6.73 2.93
N ILE A 19 25.05 -7.52 3.84
CA ILE A 19 24.35 -8.15 4.96
C ILE A 19 23.76 -7.08 5.90
N TYR A 20 24.53 -6.04 6.24
CA TYR A 20 24.08 -4.95 7.09
C TYR A 20 22.85 -4.23 6.49
N ILE A 21 22.91 -3.88 5.20
CA ILE A 21 21.80 -3.23 4.49
C ILE A 21 20.58 -4.14 4.43
N PHE A 22 20.78 -5.44 4.18
CA PHE A 22 19.70 -6.42 4.14
C PHE A 22 18.93 -6.47 5.45
N PHE A 23 19.64 -6.59 6.59
CA PHE A 23 18.98 -6.62 7.90
C PHE A 23 18.30 -5.29 8.23
N TRP A 24 18.95 -4.15 7.92
CA TRP A 24 18.32 -2.84 8.09
C TRP A 24 17.02 -2.70 7.28
N ALA A 25 16.99 -3.17 6.04
CA ALA A 25 15.80 -3.12 5.20
C ALA A 25 14.67 -4.02 5.73
N VAL A 26 15.00 -5.23 6.21
CA VAL A 26 14.04 -6.14 6.85
C VAL A 26 13.44 -5.52 8.11
N ASP A 27 14.28 -4.92 8.97
CA ASP A 27 13.84 -4.25 10.20
C ASP A 27 13.04 -2.95 9.92
N SER A 28 13.19 -2.34 8.74
CA SER A 28 12.50 -1.09 8.39
C SER A 28 10.97 -1.24 8.18
N GLY A 29 10.42 -2.44 8.34
CA GLY A 29 8.97 -2.64 8.36
C GLY A 29 8.29 -2.45 6.99
N GLN A 30 9.03 -2.55 5.88
CA GLN A 30 8.48 -2.40 4.52
C GLN A 30 7.38 -3.45 4.18
N TYR A 31 7.20 -4.48 5.01
CA TYR A 31 6.15 -5.48 4.86
C TYR A 31 4.84 -5.12 5.56
N ASP A 32 4.82 -4.08 6.40
CA ASP A 32 3.64 -3.66 7.17
C ASP A 32 2.59 -2.96 6.29
N ASP A 33 2.98 -2.49 5.10
CA ASP A 33 2.10 -1.82 4.13
C ASP A 33 1.63 -2.75 2.98
N LEU A 34 1.96 -4.05 3.04
CA LEU A 34 1.43 -5.04 2.10
C LEU A 34 -0.02 -5.48 2.43
N ASP A 35 -0.52 -5.11 3.61
CA ASP A 35 -1.92 -5.33 4.02
C ASP A 35 -2.88 -4.23 3.54
N GLY A 36 -2.37 -3.16 2.92
CA GLY A 36 -3.13 -1.96 2.56
C GLY A 36 -4.26 -2.13 1.51
N PRO A 37 -4.10 -2.86 0.39
CA PRO A 37 -5.10 -2.85 -0.69
C PRO A 37 -6.11 -4.00 -0.67
N ALA A 38 -5.83 -5.09 0.04
CA ALA A 38 -6.66 -6.30 -0.02
C ALA A 38 -7.99 -6.14 0.74
N HIS A 39 -8.04 -5.24 1.73
CA HIS A 39 -9.23 -5.03 2.54
C HIS A 39 -10.17 -3.96 1.97
N SER A 40 -9.70 -3.01 1.15
CA SER A 40 -10.59 -2.02 0.53
C SER A 40 -11.52 -2.65 -0.50
N ILE A 41 -11.01 -3.57 -1.34
CA ILE A 41 -11.81 -4.22 -2.40
C ILE A 41 -13.00 -5.05 -1.86
N LEU A 42 -12.93 -5.59 -0.64
CA LEU A 42 -14.02 -6.38 -0.07
C LEU A 42 -15.10 -5.52 0.63
N PHE A 43 -14.78 -4.28 1.01
CA PHE A 43 -15.67 -3.39 1.76
C PHE A 43 -16.05 -2.10 1.02
N ASP A 44 -15.50 -1.84 -0.17
CA ASP A 44 -15.86 -0.70 -1.03
C ASP A 44 -17.35 -0.70 -1.41
N ASP A 45 -18.01 -1.87 -1.45
CA ASP A 45 -19.45 -2.00 -1.72
C ASP A 45 -20.34 -1.45 -0.58
N GLN A 46 -19.76 -1.24 0.63
CA GLN A 46 -20.46 -0.68 1.79
C GLN A 46 -20.16 0.81 1.98
N ASP A 47 -19.34 1.44 1.13
CA ASP A 47 -19.10 2.88 1.22
C ASP A 47 -20.38 3.64 0.84
N PRO A 48 -20.94 4.48 1.74
CA PRO A 48 -22.11 5.28 1.44
C PRO A 48 -21.91 6.22 0.24
N GLN A 49 -20.66 6.62 -0.08
CA GLN A 49 -20.36 7.39 -1.29
C GLN A 49 -20.51 6.54 -2.56
N HIS A 50 -20.14 5.26 -2.50
CA HIS A 50 -20.30 4.32 -3.63
C HIS A 50 -21.79 4.02 -3.87
N GLN A 51 -22.57 3.82 -2.80
CA GLN A 51 -24.01 3.62 -2.89
C GLN A 51 -24.75 4.85 -3.42
N ALA A 52 -24.39 6.05 -2.96
CA ALA A 52 -24.98 7.30 -3.47
C ALA A 52 -24.68 7.51 -4.98
N ALA A 53 -23.47 7.18 -5.43
CA ALA A 53 -23.10 7.26 -6.83
C ALA A 53 -23.87 6.22 -7.70
N MET A 54 -24.11 5.03 -7.17
CA MET A 54 -24.94 4.01 -7.83
C MET A 54 -26.41 4.43 -7.92
N ASP A 55 -27.00 4.96 -6.84
CA ASP A 55 -28.38 5.46 -6.82
C ASP A 55 -28.59 6.62 -7.82
N GLU A 56 -27.59 7.48 -7.99
CA GLU A 56 -27.60 8.57 -8.97
C GLU A 56 -27.46 8.05 -10.41
N ALA A 57 -26.61 7.03 -10.64
CA ALA A 57 -26.46 6.38 -11.94
C ALA A 57 -27.71 5.58 -12.37
N ASP A 58 -28.40 4.93 -11.42
CA ASP A 58 -29.67 4.21 -11.64
C ASP A 58 -30.88 5.16 -11.72
N GLY A 59 -30.65 6.48 -11.68
CA GLY A 59 -31.68 7.50 -11.90
C GLY A 59 -32.74 7.56 -10.79
N LYS A 60 -32.45 6.97 -9.62
CA LYS A 60 -33.33 6.99 -8.47
C LYS A 60 -33.15 8.33 -7.76
N LYS A 61 -33.87 9.34 -8.26
CA LYS A 61 -33.89 10.68 -7.64
C LYS A 61 -34.08 10.53 -6.12
N PRO A 62 -33.25 11.17 -5.29
CA PRO A 62 -33.59 11.33 -3.89
C PRO A 62 -34.92 12.08 -3.86
N ASP A 63 -35.96 11.41 -3.36
CA ASP A 63 -37.22 12.05 -3.06
C ASP A 63 -36.95 13.04 -1.93
N ASP A 64 -36.55 14.25 -2.30
CA ASP A 64 -36.53 15.41 -1.43
C ASP A 64 -37.98 15.63 -1.00
N GLY A 65 -38.30 15.08 0.18
CA GLY A 65 -39.57 15.22 0.89
C GLY A 65 -39.84 16.64 1.35
N THR A 66 -39.78 17.61 0.44
CA THR A 66 -40.30 18.95 0.66
C THR A 66 -41.83 18.88 0.54
N PRO A 67 -42.61 19.10 1.63
CA PRO A 67 -44.06 19.05 1.56
C PRO A 67 -44.59 20.15 0.62
N PRO A 68 -45.70 19.92 -0.09
CA PRO A 68 -46.29 20.94 -0.94
C PRO A 68 -46.60 22.17 -0.09
N ARG A 69 -46.08 23.32 -0.49
CA ARG A 69 -46.55 24.60 0.02
C ARG A 69 -47.79 24.97 -0.80
N ASP A 70 -48.94 24.81 -0.17
CA ASP A 70 -50.26 25.23 -0.66
C ASP A 70 -50.33 26.75 -0.90
#